data_AF-A0AAT9HL74-F1
#
_entry.id   AF-A0AAT9HL74-F1
#
_cell.length_a   1.000
_cell.length_b   1.000
_cell.length_c   1.000
_cell.angle_alpha   90.00
_cell.angle_beta   90.00
_cell.angle_gamma   90.00
#
_symmetry.space_group_name_H-M   'P 1'
#
loop_
_entity.id
_entity.type
_entity.pdbx_description
1 polymer ?
#
loop_
_entity_poly.entity_id
_entity_poly.type
_entity_poly.pdbx_seq_one_letter_code
_entity_poly.pdbx_strand_id
1 'polypeptide(L)' 'MILNLPAATVSRHAQDAVVEELGPDRCRLTLGSWSWPALAAGIGRFDADVEVVGPPELAEAFALLALRYARTAARPPGA' A
#
# COMPACT_ATOMS: atom_id res chain seq x y z
N MET A 1 6.24 4.90 -3.62
CA MET A 1 6.65 3.59 -3.03
C MET A 1 6.84 2.57 -4.14
N ILE A 2 7.50 1.45 -3.86
CA ILE A 2 7.69 0.36 -4.82
C ILE A 2 6.76 -0.80 -4.44
N LEU A 3 6.04 -1.33 -5.43
CA LEU A 3 5.22 -2.53 -5.29
C LEU A 3 5.94 -3.68 -5.99
N ASN A 4 5.90 -4.86 -5.37
CA ASN A 4 6.33 -6.11 -5.99
C ASN A 4 5.24 -6.67 -6.91
N LEU A 5 4.80 -5.85 -7.88
CA LEU A 5 3.88 -6.20 -8.95
C LEU A 5 4.31 -5.56 -10.29
N PRO A 6 3.97 -6.20 -11.43
CA PRO A 6 4.14 -5.58 -12.73
C PRO A 6 3.32 -4.29 -12.87
N ALA A 7 3.90 -3.26 -13.50
CA ALA A 7 3.21 -1.99 -13.75
C ALA A 7 1.87 -2.18 -14.50
N ALA A 8 1.84 -3.08 -15.48
CA ALA A 8 0.63 -3.39 -16.26
C ALA A 8 -0.54 -3.96 -15.42
N THR A 9 -0.24 -4.59 -14.28
CA THR A 9 -1.26 -5.07 -13.34
C THR A 9 -1.76 -3.92 -12.47
N VAL A 10 -0.83 -3.15 -11.89
CA VAL A 10 -1.15 -2.03 -10.99
C VAL A 10 -1.95 -0.94 -11.72
N SER A 11 -1.54 -0.57 -12.93
CA SER A 11 -2.19 0.50 -13.72
C SER A 11 -3.66 0.24 -14.03
N ARG A 12 -4.13 -1.01 -14.07
CA ARG A 12 -5.55 -1.34 -14.30
C ARG A 12 -6.45 -0.94 -13.14
N HIS A 13 -5.89 -0.83 -11.94
CA HIS A 13 -6.63 -0.56 -10.71
C HIS A 13 -6.25 0.79 -10.08
N ALA A 14 -5.22 1.46 -10.60
CA ALA A 14 -4.67 2.69 -10.07
C ALA A 14 -5.33 3.95 -10.68
N GLN A 15 -6.63 4.12 -10.43
CA GLN A 15 -7.33 5.38 -10.75
C GLN A 15 -6.69 6.52 -9.93
N ASP A 16 -6.32 7.62 -10.60
CA ASP A 16 -5.67 8.81 -10.03
C ASP A 16 -4.27 8.58 -9.42
N ALA A 17 -3.50 7.68 -10.02
CA ALA A 17 -2.10 7.44 -9.65
C ALA A 17 -1.18 7.42 -10.88
N VAL A 18 0.10 7.71 -10.64
CA VAL A 18 1.19 7.50 -11.59
C VAL A 18 1.87 6.18 -11.26
N VAL A 19 2.01 5.33 -12.28
CA VAL A 19 2.71 4.04 -12.19
C VAL A 19 3.91 4.09 -13.12
N GLU A 20 5.12 3.94 -12.59
CA GLU A 20 6.36 3.86 -13.35
C GLU A 20 6.89 2.43 -13.29
N GLU A 21 7.21 1.82 -14.44
CA GLU A 21 7.82 0.50 -14.49
C GLU A 21 9.26 0.54 -13.99
N LEU A 22 9.64 -0.38 -13.10
CA LEU A 22 11.01 -0.53 -12.59
C LEU A 22 11.64 -1.87 -12.99
N GLY A 23 10.87 -2.74 -13.66
CA GLY A 23 11.24 -4.09 -14.05
C GLY A 23 9.99 -4.94 -14.33
N PRO A 24 10.17 -6.23 -14.69
CA PRO A 24 9.06 -7.10 -15.09
C PRO A 24 8.07 -7.40 -13.95
N ASP A 25 8.51 -7.28 -12.70
CA ASP A 25 7.79 -7.67 -11.48
C ASP A 25 7.70 -6.55 -10.43
N ARG A 26 8.18 -5.35 -10.76
CA ARG A 26 8.20 -4.21 -9.82
C ARG A 26 7.81 -2.91 -10.51
N CYS A 27 7.07 -2.06 -9.80
CA CYS A 27 6.74 -0.72 -10.25
C CYS A 27 6.79 0.28 -9.12
N ARG A 28 7.05 1.55 -9.45
CA ARG A 28 6.83 2.68 -8.55
C ARG A 28 5.40 3.14 -8.66
N LEU A 29 4.72 3.28 -7.54
CA LEU A 29 3.40 3.88 -7.44
C LEU A 29 3.50 5.22 -6.71
N THR A 30 2.87 6.23 -7.30
CA THR A 30 2.69 7.57 -6.75
C THR A 30 1.22 7.92 -6.82
N LEU A 31 0.55 8.14 -5.68
CA LEU A 31 -0.85 8.58 -5.64
C LEU A 31 -1.02 9.69 -4.60
N GLY A 32 -2.00 10.56 -4.84
CA GLY A 32 -2.41 11.56 -3.88
C GLY A 32 -3.31 10.97 -2.79
N SER A 33 -3.25 11.54 -1.59
CA SER A 33 -4.22 11.26 -0.53
C SER A 33 -4.31 12.43 0.44
N TRP A 34 -5.40 12.47 1.20
CA TRP A 34 -5.64 13.50 2.21
C TRP A 34 -5.08 13.12 3.59
N SER A 35 -4.57 11.88 3.77
CA SER A 35 -3.85 11.46 4.98
C SER A 35 -2.93 10.26 4.73
N TRP A 36 -1.89 10.09 5.55
CA TRP A 36 -0.98 8.95 5.46
C TRP A 36 -1.67 7.58 5.67
N PRO A 37 -2.60 7.39 6.62
CA PRO A 37 -3.32 6.13 6.75
C PRO A 37 -4.23 5.83 5.55
N ALA A 38 -4.89 6.83 4.98
CA ALA A 38 -5.69 6.63 3.76
C ALA A 38 -4.81 6.26 2.57
N LEU A 39 -3.63 6.88 2.46
CA LEU A 39 -2.62 6.49 1.47
C LEU A 39 -2.19 5.03 1.66
N ALA A 40 -1.75 4.66 2.86
CA ALA A 40 -1.32 3.30 3.17
C ALA A 40 -2.41 2.24 2.89
N ALA A 41 -3.66 2.51 3.27
CA ALA A 41 -4.79 1.61 2.97
C ALA A 41 -5.08 1.51 1.46
N GLY A 42 -5.01 2.64 0.74
CA GLY A 42 -5.17 2.68 -0.72
C GLY A 42 -4.07 1.92 -1.47
N ILE A 43 -2.88 1.79 -0.87
CA ILE A 43 -1.79 0.95 -1.37
C ILE A 43 -2.02 -0.52 -1.00
N GLY A 44 -2.43 -0.80 0.25
CA GLY A 44 -2.67 -2.15 0.73
C GLY A 44 -3.67 -2.95 -0.11
N ARG A 45 -4.57 -2.28 -0.84
CA ARG A 45 -5.53 -2.92 -1.75
C ARG A 45 -4.88 -3.73 -2.89
N PHE A 46 -3.62 -3.47 -3.21
CA PHE A 46 -2.90 -4.18 -4.27
C PHE A 46 -2.43 -5.57 -3.84
N ASP A 47 -2.55 -5.93 -2.56
CA ASP A 47 -2.25 -7.26 -2.02
C ASP A 47 -0.85 -7.77 -2.43
N ALA A 48 0.15 -6.90 -2.23
CA ALA A 48 1.54 -7.18 -2.56
C ALA A 48 2.47 -6.55 -1.54
N ASP A 49 3.68 -7.08 -1.46
CA ASP A 49 4.74 -6.48 -0.66
C ASP A 49 5.05 -5.07 -1.16
N VAL A 50 5.22 -4.16 -0.20
CA VAL A 50 5.44 -2.73 -0.44
C VAL A 50 6.75 -2.29 0.19
N GLU A 51 7.58 -1.62 -0.59
CA GLU A 51 8.76 -0.91 -0.10
C GLU A 51 8.46 0.60 -0.02
N VAL A 52 8.50 1.14 1.20
CA VAL A 52 8.33 2.57 1.45
C VAL A 52 9.67 3.28 1.28
N VAL A 53 9.83 4.00 0.17
CA VAL A 53 11.00 4.85 -0.10
C VAL A 53 10.96 6.14 0.74
N GLY A 54 9.77 6.56 1.18
CA GLY A 54 9.54 7.74 2.03
C GLY A 54 8.14 8.33 1.80
N PRO A 55 7.75 9.39 2.55
CA PRO A 55 8.42 9.89 3.75
C PRO A 55 8.19 8.94 4.96
N PRO A 56 8.93 9.07 6.09
CA PRO A 56 8.84 8.13 7.21
C PRO A 56 7.43 8.01 7.81
N GLU A 57 6.64 9.07 7.76
CA GLU A 57 5.24 9.10 8.21
C GLU A 57 4.36 8.10 7.46
N LEU A 58 4.69 7.78 6.20
CA LEU A 58 4.00 6.73 5.46
C LEU A 58 4.31 5.34 6.05
N ALA A 59 5.57 5.08 6.43
CA ALA A 59 5.93 3.83 7.08
C ALA A 59 5.26 3.70 8.46
N GLU A 60 5.18 4.79 9.22
CA GLU A 60 4.42 4.84 10.49
C GLU A 60 2.92 4.56 10.27
N ALA A 61 2.34 5.06 9.19
CA ALA A 61 0.95 4.78 8.84
C ALA A 61 0.72 3.30 8.51
N PHE A 62 1.65 2.65 7.80
CA PHE A 62 1.60 1.19 7.60
C PHE A 62 1.70 0.43 8.93
N ALA A 63 2.61 0.82 9.83
CA ALA A 63 2.73 0.20 11.14
C ALA A 63 1.45 0.35 11.98
N LEU A 64 0.82 1.53 11.94
CA LEU A 64 -0.45 1.79 12.60
C LEU A 64 -1.58 0.88 12.06
N LEU A 65 -1.69 0.73 10.74
CA LEU A 65 -2.69 -0.14 10.13
C LEU A 65 -2.42 -1.62 10.45
N ALA A 66 -1.16 -2.06 10.40
CA ALA A 66 -0.77 -3.41 10.78
C ALA A 66 -1.18 -3.74 12.22
N LEU A 67 -0.93 -2.84 13.18
CA LEU A 67 -1.37 -3.00 14.57
C LEU A 67 -2.90 -3.11 14.69
N ARG A 68 -3.65 -2.31 13.92
CA ARG A 68 -5.13 -2.37 13.91
C ARG A 68 -5.62 -3.70 13.35
N TYR A 69 -5.07 -4.15 12.22
CA TYR A 69 -5.45 -5.41 11.60
C TYR A 69 -5.10 -6.61 12.48
N ALA A 70 -3.92 -6.60 13.12
CA ALA A 70 -3.52 -7.64 14.07
C ALA A 70 -4.48 -7.74 15.26
N ARG A 71 -4.93 -6.60 15.83
CA ARG A 71 -5.93 -6.59 16.90
C ARG A 71 -7.26 -7.18 16.46
N THR A 72 -7.73 -6.86 15.25
CA THR A 72 -8.94 -7.44 14.70
C THR A 72 -8.79 -8.94 14.49
N ALA A 73 -7.67 -9.40 13.92
CA ALA A 73 -7.39 -10.81 13.67
C ALA A 73 -7.28 -11.64 14.97
N ALA A 74 -6.80 -11.02 16.05
CA ALA A 74 -6.71 -11.67 17.36
C ALA A 74 -8.06 -11.82 18.09
N ARG A 75 -9.12 -11.11 17.65
CA ARG A 75 -10.46 -11.27 18.23
C ARG A 75 -11.23 -12.36 17.46
N PRO A 76 -11.60 -13.47 18.11
CA PRO A 76 -12.45 -14.48 17.46
C PRO A 76 -13.78 -13.84 17.07
N PRO A 77 -14.37 -14.20 15.91
CA PRO A 77 -15.71 -13.76 15.56
C PRO A 77 -16.69 -14.23 16.65
N GLY A 78 -17.41 -13.30 17.28
CA GLY A 78 -18.45 -13.60 18.27
C GLY A 78 -18.01 -13.68 19.74
N ALA A 79 -16.76 -13.32 20.06
CA ALA A 79 -16.34 -13.01 21.45
C ALA A 79 -16.69 -11.57 21.85
#